data_AF-A0A815T9P6-F1
#
_entry.id   AF-A0A815T9P6-F1
#
_cell.length_a   1.000
_cell.length_b   1.000
_cell.length_c   1.000
_cell.angle_alpha   90.00
_cell.angle_beta   90.00
_cell.angle_gamma   90.00
#
_symmetry.space_group_name_H-M   'P 1'
#
loop_
_entity.id
_entity.type
_entity.pdbx_description
1 polymer ?
#
loop_
_entity_poly.entity_id
_entity_poly.type
_entity_poly.pdbx_seq_one_letter_code
_entity_poly.pdbx_strand_id
1 'polypeptide(L)'
;VDESKTKYPTVWLGSSDGWLYVHSAIGEHRTTIGKVWLRHAIYSIVHVRGRVFVSLANEKLIVFHRNADGTWNLNNFHLIITGKSRESIRCAINVRESIWCGVANRIYVIDVQTLEIRKQFQVHSRPEHSVQHITWSGDGVWLSIRLSSTLQLYHAQTYQHLQDVDIQPYIEKMIVTEKTGLYFVHISALTIACHRLWIGTGNGIIISVPLTETITTVSNSTSAKPGSVVRVSDQISSSNYIPYCNMSNAQLSFHGYRDAVKFFVVVPGQTSSKLYHENEMISESLTTVSSTDTSTSSFGDILIVSGGDGYIDLHIGNTTIDRNDDATNSKRHVSHLIIWHLDSA
;
A
#
# COMPACT_ATOMS: atom_id res chain seq x y z
N VAL A 1 0.46 -23.92 18.98
CA VAL A 1 -0.25 -22.62 18.87
C VAL A 1 -0.97 -22.43 20.18
N ASP A 2 -0.80 -21.29 20.86
CA ASP A 2 -1.67 -20.97 21.99
C ASP A 2 -2.94 -20.33 21.42
N GLU A 3 -3.90 -21.18 21.06
CA GLU A 3 -5.12 -20.77 20.35
C GLU A 3 -5.92 -19.75 21.16
N SER A 4 -5.88 -19.82 22.50
CA SER A 4 -6.60 -18.90 23.38
C SER A 4 -6.15 -17.44 23.20
N LYS A 5 -4.85 -17.21 22.98
CA LYS A 5 -4.26 -15.87 22.78
C LYS A 5 -4.62 -15.27 21.43
N THR A 6 -5.04 -16.09 20.45
CA THR A 6 -5.41 -15.61 19.11
C THR A 6 -6.77 -14.91 19.06
N LYS A 7 -7.56 -14.96 20.13
CA LYS A 7 -8.84 -14.23 20.26
C LYS A 7 -8.64 -12.71 20.25
N TYR A 8 -7.50 -12.25 20.71
CA TYR A 8 -7.15 -10.83 20.80
C TYR A 8 -6.58 -10.28 19.48
N PRO A 9 -6.36 -8.96 19.36
CA PRO A 9 -5.68 -8.39 18.21
C PRO A 9 -4.28 -9.02 18.01
N THR A 10 -3.94 -9.32 16.75
CA THR A 10 -2.73 -10.06 16.39
C THR A 10 -1.91 -9.33 15.33
N VAL A 11 -0.59 -9.41 15.42
CA VAL A 11 0.35 -8.99 14.38
C VAL A 11 0.82 -10.21 13.59
N TRP A 12 0.83 -10.10 12.26
CA TRP A 12 1.23 -11.17 11.35
C TRP A 12 2.49 -10.76 10.60
N LEU A 13 3.52 -11.61 10.64
CA LEU A 13 4.80 -11.35 10.01
C LEU A 13 5.14 -12.51 9.08
N GLY A 14 5.40 -12.20 7.82
CA GLY A 14 5.87 -13.17 6.83
C GLY A 14 7.36 -13.00 6.57
N SER A 15 8.06 -14.11 6.35
CA SER A 15 9.48 -14.11 6.03
C SER A 15 9.78 -14.63 4.62
N SER A 16 10.99 -14.35 4.14
CA SER A 16 11.47 -14.79 2.83
C SER A 16 11.77 -16.29 2.74
N ASP A 17 11.97 -16.97 3.87
CA ASP A 17 12.10 -18.44 3.96
C ASP A 17 10.73 -19.15 4.11
N GLY A 18 9.64 -18.39 4.09
CA GLY A 18 8.26 -18.90 4.04
C GLY A 18 7.66 -19.26 5.39
N TRP A 19 8.20 -18.74 6.49
CA TRP A 19 7.54 -18.79 7.78
C TRP A 19 6.56 -17.63 7.95
N LEU A 20 5.37 -17.97 8.42
CA LEU A 20 4.37 -17.03 8.89
C LEU A 20 4.33 -17.07 10.41
N TYR A 21 4.54 -15.92 11.04
CA TYR A 21 4.53 -15.75 12.49
C TYR A 21 3.32 -14.91 12.88
N VAL A 22 2.65 -15.32 13.96
CA VAL A 22 1.54 -14.62 14.57
C VAL A 22 1.95 -14.25 15.99
N HIS A 23 1.84 -12.98 16.31
CA HIS A 23 2.17 -12.40 17.61
C HIS A 23 0.91 -11.74 18.19
N SER A 24 0.82 -11.68 19.52
CA SER A 24 -0.19 -10.86 20.18
C SER A 24 0.16 -9.37 20.00
N ALA A 25 -0.84 -8.54 19.69
CA ALA A 25 -0.65 -7.09 19.59
C ALA A 25 -0.79 -6.38 20.95
N ILE A 26 -1.30 -7.07 21.98
CA ILE A 26 -1.64 -6.47 23.29
C ILE A 26 -0.71 -6.87 24.43
N GLY A 27 0.31 -7.71 24.18
CA GLY A 27 1.25 -8.15 25.21
C GLY A 27 2.18 -9.26 24.74
N GLU A 28 3.31 -9.46 25.42
CA GLU A 28 4.32 -10.48 25.09
C GLU A 28 4.78 -10.48 23.61
N HIS A 29 4.93 -9.30 23.00
CA HIS A 29 5.25 -9.15 21.57
C HIS A 29 6.50 -9.92 21.09
N ARG A 30 7.44 -10.25 21.99
CA ARG A 30 8.65 -11.03 21.68
C ARG A 30 8.38 -12.52 21.47
N THR A 31 7.28 -13.05 21.97
CA THR A 31 6.94 -14.48 21.83
C THR A 31 5.90 -14.66 20.74
N THR A 32 6.16 -15.61 19.85
CA THR A 32 5.23 -15.97 18.79
C THR A 32 4.12 -16.86 19.38
N ILE A 33 2.85 -16.48 19.17
CA ILE A 33 1.68 -17.26 19.61
C ILE A 33 1.27 -18.34 18.60
N GLY A 34 1.64 -18.16 17.32
CA GLY A 34 1.43 -19.14 16.26
C GLY A 34 2.46 -19.03 15.15
N LYS A 35 2.87 -20.17 14.58
CA LYS A 35 3.87 -20.22 13.50
C LYS A 35 3.47 -21.29 12.48
N VAL A 36 3.51 -20.93 11.19
CA VAL A 36 3.12 -21.82 10.08
C VAL A 36 4.19 -21.78 8.99
N TRP A 37 4.57 -22.94 8.45
CA TRP A 37 5.53 -23.04 7.35
C TRP A 37 4.82 -23.19 6.01
N LEU A 38 4.92 -22.16 5.14
CA LEU A 38 4.23 -22.08 3.85
C LEU A 38 5.11 -22.42 2.65
N ARG A 39 6.37 -22.82 2.90
CA ARG A 39 7.37 -23.33 1.93
C ARG A 39 7.85 -22.35 0.86
N HIS A 40 7.28 -21.15 0.77
CA HIS A 40 7.67 -20.12 -0.19
C HIS A 40 7.68 -18.76 0.51
N ALA A 41 8.56 -17.86 0.05
CA ALA A 41 8.63 -16.49 0.57
C ALA A 41 7.26 -15.81 0.56
N ILE A 42 6.96 -15.07 1.61
CA ILE A 42 5.71 -14.32 1.73
C ILE A 42 5.94 -12.89 1.22
N TYR A 43 5.10 -12.43 0.28
CA TYR A 43 5.23 -11.10 -0.34
C TYR A 43 4.19 -10.08 0.14
N SER A 44 2.98 -10.52 0.50
CA SER A 44 1.95 -9.63 1.06
C SER A 44 1.04 -10.39 2.02
N ILE A 45 0.54 -9.69 3.04
CA ILE A 45 -0.44 -10.17 4.01
C ILE A 45 -1.55 -9.13 4.08
N VAL A 46 -2.79 -9.54 3.78
CA VAL A 46 -3.95 -8.65 3.76
C VAL A 46 -5.03 -9.21 4.69
N HIS A 47 -5.47 -8.42 5.66
CA HIS A 47 -6.57 -8.79 6.54
C HIS A 47 -7.88 -8.15 6.08
N VAL A 48 -8.93 -8.96 5.88
CA VAL A 48 -10.27 -8.48 5.53
C VAL A 48 -11.31 -9.29 6.29
N ARG A 49 -12.12 -8.62 7.13
CA ARG A 49 -13.28 -9.20 7.82
C ARG A 49 -13.03 -10.59 8.45
N GLY A 50 -11.98 -10.72 9.25
CA GLY A 50 -11.65 -11.98 9.94
C GLY A 50 -11.02 -13.05 9.05
N ARG A 51 -10.59 -12.69 7.82
CA ARG A 51 -9.76 -13.51 6.94
C ARG A 51 -8.40 -12.86 6.75
N VAL A 52 -7.35 -13.67 6.64
CA VAL A 52 -5.99 -13.21 6.30
C VAL A 52 -5.54 -13.90 5.02
N PHE A 53 -5.33 -13.10 3.98
CA PHE A 53 -4.83 -13.51 2.68
C PHE A 53 -3.31 -13.34 2.65
N VAL A 54 -2.58 -14.41 2.36
CA VAL A 54 -1.12 -14.46 2.34
C VAL A 54 -0.63 -14.81 0.95
N SER A 55 -0.02 -13.83 0.29
CA SER A 55 0.54 -13.96 -1.07
C SER A 55 1.95 -14.53 -1.01
N LEU A 56 2.23 -15.56 -1.82
CA LEU A 56 3.50 -16.26 -1.82
C LEU A 56 4.34 -15.98 -3.07
N ALA A 57 5.61 -16.37 -3.03
CA ALA A 57 6.55 -16.29 -4.16
C ALA A 57 6.32 -17.33 -5.26
N ASN A 58 5.10 -17.83 -5.34
CA ASN A 58 4.59 -18.71 -6.39
C ASN A 58 3.13 -18.32 -6.66
N GLU A 59 2.40 -19.17 -7.37
CA GLU A 59 1.03 -18.91 -7.80
C GLU A 59 -0.02 -18.97 -6.68
N LYS A 60 0.38 -19.20 -5.43
CA LYS A 60 -0.54 -19.56 -4.33
C LYS A 60 -0.88 -18.36 -3.45
N LEU A 61 -2.17 -18.16 -3.24
CA LEU A 61 -2.74 -17.29 -2.21
C LEU A 61 -3.38 -18.14 -1.12
N ILE A 62 -2.87 -18.02 0.10
CA ILE A 62 -3.34 -18.78 1.26
C ILE A 62 -4.31 -17.93 2.07
N VAL A 63 -5.43 -18.49 2.51
CA VAL A 63 -6.45 -17.77 3.28
C VAL A 63 -6.69 -18.47 4.62
N PHE A 64 -6.29 -17.78 5.69
CA PHE A 64 -6.64 -18.15 7.07
C PHE A 64 -7.94 -17.46 7.48
N HIS A 65 -8.69 -18.06 8.39
CA HIS A 65 -9.95 -17.54 8.90
C HIS A 65 -10.01 -17.60 10.42
N ARG A 66 -10.79 -16.70 11.01
CA ARG A 66 -11.21 -16.84 12.41
C ARG A 66 -12.33 -17.88 12.54
N ASN A 67 -12.25 -18.69 13.57
CA ASN A 67 -13.30 -19.58 14.03
C ASN A 67 -14.47 -18.77 14.64
N ALA A 68 -15.61 -19.42 14.86
CA ALA A 68 -16.77 -18.80 15.49
C ALA A 68 -16.51 -18.28 16.92
N ASP A 69 -15.53 -18.86 17.62
CA ASP A 69 -15.11 -18.43 18.96
C ASP A 69 -14.09 -17.27 18.96
N GLY A 70 -13.79 -16.74 17.78
CA GLY A 70 -12.86 -15.64 17.55
C GLY A 70 -11.40 -16.06 17.42
N THR A 71 -11.01 -17.33 17.64
CA THR A 71 -9.61 -17.77 17.49
C THR A 71 -9.19 -17.88 16.02
N TRP A 72 -7.90 -17.76 15.73
CA TRP A 72 -7.37 -18.03 14.40
C TRP A 72 -7.18 -19.53 14.16
N ASN A 73 -7.74 -20.06 13.08
CA ASN A 73 -7.47 -21.42 12.64
C ASN A 73 -6.18 -21.45 11.82
N LEU A 74 -5.04 -21.71 12.47
CA LEU A 74 -3.73 -21.78 11.80
C LEU A 74 -3.39 -23.17 11.23
N ASN A 75 -4.17 -24.19 11.61
CA ASN A 75 -3.97 -25.57 11.19
C ASN A 75 -4.65 -25.88 9.86
N ASN A 76 -5.67 -25.10 9.49
CA ASN A 76 -6.40 -25.24 8.24
C ASN A 76 -6.50 -23.91 7.50
N PHE A 77 -6.27 -23.93 6.20
CA PHE A 77 -6.34 -22.76 5.34
C PHE A 77 -6.95 -23.11 3.99
N HIS A 78 -7.59 -22.13 3.35
CA HIS A 78 -8.00 -22.27 1.96
C HIS A 78 -6.83 -21.90 1.05
N LEU A 79 -6.72 -22.63 -0.06
CA LEU A 79 -5.70 -22.39 -1.07
C LEU A 79 -6.37 -21.93 -2.37
N ILE A 80 -5.94 -20.78 -2.87
CA ILE A 80 -6.32 -20.26 -4.18
C ILE A 80 -5.09 -20.26 -5.07
N ILE A 81 -5.23 -20.74 -6.30
CA ILE A 81 -4.15 -20.83 -7.29
C ILE A 81 -4.42 -19.81 -8.39
N THR A 82 -3.50 -18.86 -8.55
CA THR A 82 -3.56 -17.81 -9.57
C THR A 82 -2.85 -18.26 -10.85
N GLY A 83 -3.63 -18.54 -11.90
CA GLY A 83 -3.08 -18.94 -13.20
C GLY A 83 -2.36 -20.30 -13.18
N LYS A 84 -1.49 -20.53 -14.17
CA LYS A 84 -0.79 -21.83 -14.39
C LYS A 84 0.74 -21.71 -14.43
N SER A 85 1.28 -20.50 -14.37
CA SER A 85 2.67 -20.16 -14.70
C SER A 85 3.65 -20.23 -13.52
N ARG A 86 3.21 -20.67 -12.32
CA ARG A 86 4.00 -20.63 -11.07
C ARG A 86 4.61 -19.26 -10.75
N GLU A 87 4.03 -18.21 -11.33
CA GLU A 87 4.46 -16.83 -11.13
C GLU A 87 4.10 -16.37 -9.73
N SER A 88 4.96 -15.55 -9.14
CA SER A 88 4.73 -15.03 -7.80
C SER A 88 3.57 -14.04 -7.76
N ILE A 89 2.80 -14.12 -6.68
CA ILE A 89 1.86 -13.06 -6.30
C ILE A 89 2.67 -11.96 -5.62
N ARG A 90 3.12 -10.97 -6.41
CA ARG A 90 4.06 -9.94 -5.97
C ARG A 90 3.47 -8.97 -4.96
N CYS A 91 2.21 -8.63 -5.14
CA CYS A 91 1.48 -7.70 -4.29
C CYS A 91 0.01 -8.09 -4.24
N ALA A 92 -0.65 -7.78 -3.13
CA ALA A 92 -2.07 -7.94 -2.96
C ALA A 92 -2.62 -6.85 -2.06
N ILE A 93 -3.81 -6.35 -2.36
CA ILE A 93 -4.54 -5.37 -1.54
C ILE A 93 -6.04 -5.66 -1.58
N ASN A 94 -6.74 -5.30 -0.50
CA ASN A 94 -8.20 -5.26 -0.52
C ASN A 94 -8.69 -4.07 -1.34
N VAL A 95 -9.63 -4.33 -2.24
CA VAL A 95 -10.35 -3.34 -3.02
C VAL A 95 -11.83 -3.68 -2.86
N ARG A 96 -12.53 -2.96 -1.99
CA ARG A 96 -13.95 -3.23 -1.65
C ARG A 96 -14.16 -4.69 -1.22
N GLU A 97 -15.03 -5.41 -1.91
CA GLU A 97 -15.39 -6.81 -1.67
C GLU A 97 -14.46 -7.82 -2.35
N SER A 98 -13.27 -7.39 -2.80
CA SER A 98 -12.34 -8.24 -3.54
C SER A 98 -10.89 -8.02 -3.11
N ILE A 99 -10.04 -9.02 -3.32
CA ILE A 99 -8.59 -8.90 -3.25
C ILE A 99 -8.07 -8.75 -4.68
N TRP A 100 -7.30 -7.71 -4.94
CA TRP A 100 -6.56 -7.54 -6.19
C TRP A 100 -5.14 -8.05 -5.98
N CYS A 101 -4.73 -9.01 -6.82
CA CYS A 101 -3.41 -9.63 -6.78
C CYS A 101 -2.64 -9.31 -8.07
N GLY A 102 -1.44 -8.74 -7.92
CA GLY A 102 -0.48 -8.55 -9.02
C GLY A 102 0.35 -9.80 -9.24
N VAL A 103 0.22 -10.42 -10.42
CA VAL A 103 0.94 -11.64 -10.81
C VAL A 103 1.52 -11.42 -12.21
N ALA A 104 2.85 -11.36 -12.32
CA ALA A 104 3.53 -10.93 -13.53
C ALA A 104 2.88 -9.64 -14.10
N ASN A 105 2.56 -9.60 -15.39
CA ASN A 105 1.94 -8.44 -16.05
C ASN A 105 0.40 -8.42 -15.98
N ARG A 106 -0.20 -9.11 -14.99
CA ARG A 106 -1.64 -9.29 -14.87
C ARG A 106 -2.15 -8.97 -13.46
N ILE A 107 -3.43 -8.62 -13.41
CA ILE A 107 -4.22 -8.52 -12.17
C ILE A 107 -5.20 -9.69 -12.12
N TYR A 108 -5.29 -10.32 -10.95
CA TYR A 108 -6.32 -11.28 -10.58
C TYR A 108 -7.21 -10.64 -9.51
N VAL A 109 -8.52 -10.65 -9.73
CA VAL A 109 -9.52 -10.11 -8.79
C VAL A 109 -10.25 -11.27 -8.16
N ILE A 110 -10.10 -11.42 -6.85
CA ILE A 110 -10.59 -12.55 -6.07
C ILE A 110 -11.68 -12.07 -5.13
N ASP A 111 -12.83 -12.73 -5.14
CA ASP A 111 -13.93 -12.48 -4.22
C ASP A 111 -13.51 -12.77 -2.77
N VAL A 112 -13.68 -11.82 -1.85
CA VAL A 112 -13.31 -12.02 -0.44
C VAL A 112 -14.20 -13.07 0.23
N GLN A 113 -15.46 -13.21 -0.17
CA GLN A 113 -16.46 -14.11 0.41
C GLN A 113 -16.39 -15.51 -0.21
N THR A 114 -16.52 -15.61 -1.55
CA THR A 114 -16.55 -16.90 -2.26
C THR A 114 -15.17 -17.50 -2.47
N LEU A 115 -14.10 -16.69 -2.38
CA LEU A 115 -12.71 -17.08 -2.66
C LEU A 115 -12.47 -17.49 -4.13
N GLU A 116 -13.37 -17.09 -5.04
CA GLU A 116 -13.25 -17.37 -6.47
C GLU A 116 -12.59 -16.22 -7.22
N ILE A 117 -11.86 -16.55 -8.29
CA ILE A 117 -11.30 -15.55 -9.22
C ILE A 117 -12.45 -15.03 -10.10
N ARG A 118 -12.88 -13.79 -9.83
CA ARG A 118 -13.95 -13.11 -10.58
C ARG A 118 -13.47 -12.57 -11.92
N LYS A 119 -12.23 -12.05 -11.96
CA LYS A 119 -11.67 -11.42 -13.16
C LYS A 119 -10.16 -11.62 -13.22
N GLN A 120 -9.67 -11.68 -14.46
CA GLN A 120 -8.26 -11.56 -14.79
C GLN A 120 -8.12 -10.62 -15.99
N PHE A 121 -7.13 -9.74 -15.95
CA PHE A 121 -6.79 -8.87 -17.08
C PHE A 121 -5.30 -8.53 -17.10
N GLN A 122 -4.79 -8.21 -18.29
CA GLN A 122 -3.40 -7.81 -18.51
C GLN A 122 -3.28 -6.29 -18.39
N VAL A 123 -2.27 -5.82 -17.67
CA VAL A 123 -2.05 -4.37 -17.46
C VAL A 123 -0.97 -3.79 -18.38
N HIS A 124 -0.14 -4.65 -18.96
CA HIS A 124 0.92 -4.24 -19.87
C HIS A 124 1.13 -5.27 -20.97
N SER A 125 1.27 -4.82 -22.23
CA SER A 125 1.39 -5.70 -23.40
C SER A 125 2.62 -6.61 -23.36
N ARG A 126 3.73 -6.10 -22.81
CA ARG A 126 4.98 -6.85 -22.65
C ARG A 126 4.97 -7.73 -21.40
N PRO A 127 5.35 -9.02 -21.48
CA PRO A 127 5.31 -9.97 -20.37
C PRO A 127 6.33 -9.69 -19.25
N GLU A 128 7.47 -9.08 -19.56
CA GLU A 128 8.53 -8.77 -18.60
C GLU A 128 8.19 -7.60 -17.66
N HIS A 129 7.16 -6.82 -18.01
CA HIS A 129 6.66 -5.69 -17.23
C HIS A 129 5.67 -6.18 -16.17
N SER A 130 6.17 -6.52 -14.99
CA SER A 130 5.35 -7.06 -13.91
C SER A 130 4.77 -5.99 -12.98
N VAL A 131 3.56 -6.19 -12.48
CA VAL A 131 2.94 -5.36 -11.44
C VAL A 131 3.81 -5.39 -10.18
N GLN A 132 4.17 -4.21 -9.66
CA GLN A 132 5.01 -4.09 -8.45
C GLN A 132 4.21 -3.66 -7.23
N HIS A 133 3.41 -2.59 -7.36
CA HIS A 133 2.60 -2.05 -6.27
C HIS A 133 1.17 -1.79 -6.72
N ILE A 134 0.24 -1.92 -5.78
CA ILE A 134 -1.19 -1.64 -5.95
C ILE A 134 -1.63 -0.81 -4.74
N THR A 135 -2.30 0.30 -4.97
CA THR A 135 -2.92 1.11 -3.92
C THR A 135 -4.30 1.57 -4.39
N TRP A 136 -5.23 1.78 -3.47
CA TRP A 136 -6.65 1.97 -3.78
C TRP A 136 -7.25 3.12 -2.99
N SER A 137 -8.13 3.90 -3.62
CA SER A 137 -8.94 4.95 -3.00
C SER A 137 -10.21 5.19 -3.83
N GLY A 138 -11.37 5.32 -3.18
CA GLY A 138 -12.66 5.53 -3.88
C GLY A 138 -12.96 4.42 -4.91
N ASP A 139 -13.23 4.82 -6.14
CA ASP A 139 -13.43 3.93 -7.30
C ASP A 139 -12.15 3.66 -8.11
N GLY A 140 -10.99 4.20 -7.69
CA GLY A 140 -9.73 4.08 -8.43
C GLY A 140 -8.68 3.21 -7.76
N VAL A 141 -8.04 2.36 -8.56
CA VAL A 141 -6.90 1.53 -8.17
C VAL A 141 -5.68 1.95 -8.97
N TRP A 142 -4.66 2.45 -8.28
CA TRP A 142 -3.38 2.82 -8.86
C TRP A 142 -2.40 1.65 -8.83
N LEU A 143 -1.73 1.42 -9.96
CA LEU A 143 -0.72 0.39 -10.15
C LEU A 143 0.62 1.02 -10.53
N SER A 144 1.71 0.41 -10.08
CA SER A 144 3.03 0.62 -10.68
C SER A 144 3.53 -0.65 -11.36
N ILE A 145 4.33 -0.47 -12.40
CA ILE A 145 4.84 -1.54 -13.25
C ILE A 145 6.37 -1.55 -13.19
N ARG A 146 6.95 -2.74 -13.03
CA ARG A 146 8.41 -2.93 -13.08
C ARG A 146 8.92 -2.56 -14.46
N LEU A 147 10.15 -2.05 -14.51
CA LEU A 147 10.79 -1.62 -15.75
C LEU A 147 10.01 -0.48 -16.45
N SER A 148 9.24 0.29 -15.69
CA SER A 148 8.48 1.44 -16.16
C SER A 148 8.48 2.54 -15.08
N SER A 149 8.48 3.80 -15.52
CA SER A 149 8.25 4.98 -14.71
C SER A 149 6.77 5.39 -14.67
N THR A 150 5.90 4.65 -15.37
CA THR A 150 4.48 4.96 -15.52
C THR A 150 3.65 4.31 -14.42
N LEU A 151 2.76 5.11 -13.84
CA LEU A 151 1.66 4.69 -13.00
C LEU A 151 0.39 4.54 -13.83
N GLN A 152 -0.43 3.54 -13.52
CA GLN A 152 -1.70 3.31 -14.22
C GLN A 152 -2.87 3.32 -13.25
N LEU A 153 -3.93 4.03 -13.59
CA LEU A 153 -5.19 4.08 -12.84
C LEU A 153 -6.24 3.22 -13.51
N TYR A 154 -6.89 2.36 -12.71
CA TYR A 154 -7.99 1.50 -13.14
C TYR A 154 -9.24 1.74 -12.30
N HIS A 155 -10.42 1.54 -12.89
CA HIS A 155 -11.67 1.54 -12.14
C HIS A 155 -11.83 0.24 -11.33
N ALA A 156 -12.19 0.35 -10.06
CA ALA A 156 -12.27 -0.77 -9.12
C ALA A 156 -13.34 -1.83 -9.48
N GLN A 157 -14.40 -1.47 -10.20
CA GLN A 157 -15.53 -2.35 -10.54
C GLN A 157 -15.55 -2.71 -12.02
N THR A 158 -15.38 -1.73 -12.91
CA THR A 158 -15.43 -2.00 -14.36
C THR A 158 -14.10 -2.56 -14.89
N TYR A 159 -13.02 -2.45 -14.09
CA TYR A 159 -11.66 -2.85 -14.47
C TYR A 159 -11.11 -2.09 -15.68
N GLN A 160 -11.76 -0.99 -16.07
CA GLN A 160 -11.31 -0.15 -17.18
C GLN A 160 -10.06 0.61 -16.77
N HIS A 161 -9.11 0.69 -17.69
CA HIS A 161 -8.00 1.63 -17.60
C HIS A 161 -8.53 3.06 -17.78
N LEU A 162 -8.04 3.98 -16.94
CA LEU A 162 -8.55 5.36 -16.85
C LEU A 162 -7.46 6.41 -17.10
N GLN A 163 -6.24 6.17 -16.63
CA GLN A 163 -5.15 7.16 -16.72
C GLN A 163 -3.79 6.47 -16.71
N ASP A 164 -2.85 7.00 -17.50
CA ASP A 164 -1.40 6.73 -17.37
C ASP A 164 -0.69 8.01 -16.93
N VAL A 165 0.26 7.89 -16.00
CA VAL A 165 1.06 9.01 -15.49
C VAL A 165 2.52 8.64 -15.44
N ASP A 166 3.35 9.28 -16.25
CA ASP A 166 4.80 9.10 -16.23
C ASP A 166 5.46 10.09 -15.25
N ILE A 167 6.21 9.55 -14.28
CA ILE A 167 6.89 10.36 -13.26
C ILE A 167 8.31 10.77 -13.69
N GLN A 168 8.88 10.15 -14.73
CA GLN A 168 10.27 10.37 -15.14
C GLN A 168 10.55 11.84 -15.51
N PRO A 169 9.73 12.52 -16.35
CA PRO A 169 9.98 13.92 -16.71
C PRO A 169 9.96 14.87 -15.51
N TYR A 170 9.22 14.52 -14.45
CA TYR A 170 9.15 15.32 -13.23
C TYR A 170 10.44 15.21 -12.42
N ILE A 171 11.00 14.01 -12.30
CA ILE A 171 12.26 13.76 -11.58
C ILE A 171 13.45 14.37 -12.34
N GLU A 172 13.50 14.20 -13.67
CA GLU A 172 14.59 14.73 -14.51
C GLU A 172 14.73 16.25 -14.42
N LYS A 173 13.61 16.98 -14.32
CA LYS A 173 13.63 18.45 -14.14
C LYS A 173 14.17 18.90 -12.79
N MET A 174 14.05 18.06 -11.76
CA MET A 174 14.36 18.42 -10.38
C MET A 174 15.77 18.02 -9.97
N ILE A 175 16.35 17.00 -10.61
CA ILE A 175 17.78 16.69 -10.44
C ILE A 175 18.59 17.67 -11.30
N VAL A 176 18.83 18.87 -10.75
CA VAL A 176 19.76 19.84 -11.32
C VAL A 176 21.19 19.35 -11.06
N THR A 177 21.69 18.32 -11.75
CA THR A 177 23.14 18.00 -11.69
C THR A 177 23.64 17.25 -12.92
N GLU A 178 24.78 17.73 -13.42
CA GLU A 178 25.66 17.32 -14.51
C GLU A 178 26.18 15.86 -14.46
N LYS A 179 25.31 14.87 -14.28
CA LYS A 179 25.67 13.47 -14.47
C LYS A 179 25.01 12.95 -15.74
N THR A 180 25.82 12.88 -16.79
CA THR A 180 25.56 12.07 -18.00
C THR A 180 25.52 10.59 -17.61
N GLY A 181 24.40 10.15 -17.05
CA GLY A 181 24.14 8.76 -16.69
C GLY A 181 22.70 8.40 -17.01
N LEU A 182 22.48 7.13 -17.37
CA LEU A 182 21.14 6.57 -17.56
C LEU A 182 20.43 6.53 -16.19
N TYR A 183 19.73 7.59 -15.82
CA TYR A 183 18.89 7.62 -14.62
C TYR A 183 17.62 6.81 -14.86
N PHE A 184 17.68 5.51 -14.58
CA PHE A 184 16.49 4.67 -14.66
C PHE A 184 15.56 4.94 -13.48
N VAL A 185 14.48 5.68 -13.73
CA VAL A 185 13.42 5.91 -12.76
C VAL A 185 12.58 4.66 -12.64
N HIS A 186 12.51 4.10 -11.44
CA HIS A 186 11.56 3.06 -11.11
C HIS A 186 10.91 3.33 -9.76
N ILE A 187 9.64 2.97 -9.66
CA ILE A 187 8.83 3.10 -8.45
C ILE A 187 9.13 1.91 -7.55
N SER A 188 9.57 2.19 -6.32
CA SER A 188 9.93 1.19 -5.30
C SER A 188 8.99 1.14 -4.11
N ALA A 189 8.15 2.17 -3.94
CA ALA A 189 7.07 2.20 -2.95
C ALA A 189 5.92 3.08 -3.47
N LEU A 190 4.69 2.71 -3.14
CA LEU A 190 3.49 3.43 -3.57
C LEU A 190 2.40 3.30 -2.50
N THR A 191 1.80 4.41 -2.08
CA THR A 191 0.60 4.41 -1.24
C THR A 191 -0.26 5.63 -1.50
N ILE A 192 -1.55 5.55 -1.18
CA ILE A 192 -2.42 6.71 -1.06
C ILE A 192 -2.63 7.02 0.42
N ALA A 193 -2.57 8.30 0.77
CA ALA A 193 -2.94 8.80 2.08
C ALA A 193 -3.24 10.29 2.03
N CYS A 194 -4.22 10.74 2.81
CA CYS A 194 -4.60 12.16 2.91
C CYS A 194 -4.81 12.82 1.53
N HIS A 195 -5.61 12.18 0.68
CA HIS A 195 -5.90 12.64 -0.69
C HIS A 195 -4.64 12.88 -1.54
N ARG A 196 -3.55 12.16 -1.25
CA ARG A 196 -2.29 12.26 -1.98
C ARG A 196 -1.77 10.89 -2.35
N LEU A 197 -1.21 10.80 -3.55
CA LEU A 197 -0.43 9.66 -4.00
C LEU A 197 1.03 9.86 -3.60
N TRP A 198 1.51 9.00 -2.71
CA TRP A 198 2.88 8.97 -2.22
C TRP A 198 3.68 7.95 -3.03
N ILE A 199 4.76 8.41 -3.64
CA ILE A 199 5.58 7.66 -4.58
C ILE A 199 7.01 7.69 -4.08
N GLY A 200 7.57 6.51 -3.87
CA GLY A 200 8.96 6.30 -3.54
C GLY A 200 9.69 5.72 -4.73
N THR A 201 10.88 6.22 -5.02
CA THR A 201 11.68 5.76 -6.14
C THR A 201 12.85 4.89 -5.68
N GLY A 202 13.36 4.09 -6.61
CA GLY A 202 14.56 3.29 -6.40
C GLY A 202 15.84 4.06 -6.11
N ASN A 203 15.82 5.37 -6.37
CA ASN A 203 16.94 6.29 -6.09
C ASN A 203 16.75 7.06 -4.78
N GLY A 204 15.79 6.66 -3.94
CA GLY A 204 15.55 7.26 -2.62
C GLY A 204 14.76 8.57 -2.64
N ILE A 205 14.29 9.01 -3.81
CA ILE A 205 13.44 10.20 -3.97
C ILE A 205 12.01 9.88 -3.56
N ILE A 206 11.37 10.83 -2.87
CA ILE A 206 9.99 10.75 -2.41
C ILE A 206 9.18 11.89 -3.05
N ILE A 207 8.05 11.54 -3.65
CA ILE A 207 7.14 12.45 -4.35
C ILE A 207 5.74 12.28 -3.74
N SER A 208 5.05 13.40 -3.51
CA SER A 208 3.64 13.42 -3.12
C SER A 208 2.84 14.18 -4.17
N VAL A 209 1.77 13.58 -4.69
CA VAL A 209 0.90 14.20 -5.71
C VAL A 209 -0.52 14.31 -5.16
N PRO A 210 -1.10 15.52 -5.04
CA PRO A 210 -2.51 15.67 -4.71
C PRO A 210 -3.40 14.91 -5.69
N LEU A 211 -4.40 14.22 -5.17
CA LEU A 211 -5.44 13.54 -5.92
C LEU A 211 -6.62 14.49 -6.11
N THR A 212 -7.15 14.53 -7.34
CA THR A 212 -8.37 15.26 -7.67
C THR A 212 -9.53 14.28 -7.75
N GLU A 213 -10.62 14.57 -7.06
CA GLU A 213 -11.82 13.73 -7.04
C GLU A 213 -12.76 14.14 -8.17
N THR A 214 -13.06 13.21 -9.08
CA THR A 214 -14.15 13.36 -10.03
C THR A 214 -15.28 12.42 -9.65
N ILE A 215 -16.45 12.98 -9.35
CA ILE A 215 -17.62 12.21 -8.91
C ILE A 215 -18.15 11.36 -10.07
N THR A 216 -18.23 10.05 -9.86
CA THR A 216 -18.88 9.11 -10.78
C THR A 216 -20.39 9.21 -10.60
N THR A 217 -21.04 10.14 -11.32
CA THR A 217 -22.50 10.12 -11.42
C THR A 217 -22.90 8.95 -12.30
N VAL A 218 -23.29 7.84 -11.67
CA VAL A 218 -23.93 6.71 -12.36
C VAL A 218 -25.31 7.17 -12.80
N SER A 219 -25.36 7.88 -13.93
CA SER A 219 -26.60 8.35 -14.54
C SER A 219 -27.32 7.19 -15.22
N ASN A 220 -27.98 6.35 -14.43
CA ASN A 220 -29.16 5.64 -14.91
C ASN A 220 -30.32 6.64 -15.02
N SER A 221 -30.21 7.57 -15.97
CA SER A 221 -31.30 8.49 -16.31
C SER A 221 -31.73 8.26 -17.75
N THR A 222 -32.67 7.34 -17.94
CA THR A 222 -33.64 7.52 -19.02
C THR A 222 -34.37 8.84 -18.77
N SER A 223 -34.21 9.82 -19.68
CA SER A 223 -34.94 11.09 -19.77
C SER A 223 -34.50 12.30 -18.92
N ALA A 224 -33.29 12.84 -19.15
CA ALA A 224 -32.98 14.22 -18.76
C ALA A 224 -33.02 15.15 -19.99
N LYS A 225 -33.94 16.13 -19.98
CA LYS A 225 -34.06 17.20 -20.99
C LYS A 225 -32.87 18.18 -20.89
N PRO A 226 -32.46 18.85 -22.00
CA PRO A 226 -31.41 19.87 -21.96
C PRO A 226 -31.84 21.07 -21.10
N GLY A 227 -31.03 21.44 -20.11
CA GLY A 227 -31.22 22.65 -19.30
C GLY A 227 -31.50 22.47 -17.80
N SER A 228 -31.46 21.24 -17.27
CA SER A 228 -31.62 21.03 -15.82
C SER A 228 -30.34 21.40 -15.06
N VAL A 229 -30.47 22.32 -14.10
CA VAL A 229 -29.41 22.69 -13.15
C VAL A 229 -29.18 21.50 -12.22
N VAL A 230 -28.01 20.87 -12.29
CA VAL A 230 -27.57 19.83 -11.34
C VAL A 230 -27.15 20.54 -10.06
N ARG A 231 -28.00 20.48 -9.03
CA ARG A 231 -27.59 20.88 -7.68
C ARG A 231 -26.73 19.76 -7.09
N VAL A 232 -25.44 20.01 -6.92
CA VAL A 232 -24.53 19.13 -6.18
C VAL A 232 -24.86 19.33 -4.70
N SER A 233 -25.54 18.36 -4.09
CA SER A 233 -25.77 18.34 -2.65
C SER A 233 -24.55 17.72 -1.96
N ASP A 234 -24.00 18.41 -0.96
CA ASP A 234 -22.79 18.04 -0.17
C ASP A 234 -22.94 16.78 0.72
N GLN A 235 -23.78 15.82 0.34
CA GLN A 235 -23.91 14.52 0.99
C GLN A 235 -23.78 13.41 -0.05
N ILE A 236 -22.59 13.32 -0.64
CA ILE A 236 -22.22 12.26 -1.58
C ILE A 236 -21.60 11.12 -0.76
N SER A 237 -22.06 9.90 -0.98
CA SER A 237 -21.44 8.70 -0.40
C SER A 237 -19.94 8.71 -0.71
N SER A 238 -19.09 8.80 0.31
CA SER A 238 -17.63 9.01 0.28
C SER A 238 -16.81 7.92 -0.44
N SER A 239 -17.45 7.08 -1.25
CA SER A 239 -16.83 5.97 -1.98
C SER A 239 -16.96 6.07 -3.51
N ASN A 240 -17.70 7.03 -4.07
CA ASN A 240 -17.98 7.11 -5.51
C ASN A 240 -17.24 8.27 -6.19
N TYR A 241 -15.91 8.20 -6.19
CA TYR A 241 -15.06 9.16 -6.89
C TYR A 241 -13.84 8.47 -7.50
N ILE A 242 -13.31 9.03 -8.58
CA ILE A 242 -12.04 8.58 -9.18
C ILE A 242 -10.90 9.50 -8.75
N PRO A 243 -9.83 8.97 -8.10
CA PRO A 243 -8.65 9.71 -7.66
C PRO A 243 -7.66 9.93 -8.81
N TYR A 244 -7.95 10.86 -9.72
CA TYR A 244 -6.99 11.26 -10.75
C TYR A 244 -5.81 12.01 -10.12
N CYS A 245 -4.64 11.98 -10.75
CA CYS A 245 -3.51 12.80 -10.32
C CYS A 245 -2.89 13.57 -11.48
N ASN A 246 -2.26 14.71 -11.19
CA ASN A 246 -1.54 15.52 -12.17
C ASN A 246 -0.15 15.87 -11.64
N MET A 247 0.89 15.44 -12.37
CA MET A 247 2.28 15.68 -11.99
C MET A 247 2.68 17.16 -11.96
N SER A 248 1.91 18.07 -12.55
CA SER A 248 2.16 19.52 -12.38
C SER A 248 1.99 19.98 -10.93
N ASN A 249 1.18 19.26 -10.16
CA ASN A 249 0.87 19.58 -8.75
C ASN A 249 1.68 18.72 -7.79
N ALA A 250 2.60 17.90 -8.31
CA ALA A 250 3.45 17.07 -7.49
C ALA A 250 4.37 17.94 -6.61
N GLN A 251 4.75 17.37 -5.48
CA GLN A 251 5.64 17.96 -4.50
C GLN A 251 6.76 16.96 -4.24
N LEU A 252 7.99 17.45 -4.31
CA LEU A 252 9.18 16.67 -3.99
C LEU A 252 9.49 16.82 -2.50
N SER A 253 9.81 15.71 -1.84
CA SER A 253 10.42 15.79 -0.52
C SER A 253 11.86 16.25 -0.65
N PHE A 254 12.27 17.21 0.17
CA PHE A 254 13.68 17.59 0.30
C PHE A 254 14.49 16.57 1.10
N HIS A 255 13.84 15.61 1.75
CA HIS A 255 14.47 14.51 2.44
C HIS A 255 14.25 13.21 1.66
N GLY A 256 15.30 12.41 1.55
CA GLY A 256 15.25 11.14 0.86
C GLY A 256 16.27 10.15 1.41
N TYR A 257 16.43 9.06 0.68
CA TYR A 257 17.36 7.99 1.02
C TYR A 257 18.51 7.91 0.02
N ARG A 258 19.60 7.24 0.40
CA ARG A 258 20.70 6.98 -0.54
C ARG A 258 20.35 5.86 -1.52
N ASP A 259 19.57 4.90 -1.04
CA ASP A 259 19.05 3.77 -1.80
C ASP A 259 17.52 3.89 -1.97
N ALA A 260 16.88 2.84 -2.48
CA ALA A 260 15.44 2.82 -2.71
C ALA A 260 14.60 3.13 -1.46
N VAL A 261 13.51 3.88 -1.65
CA VAL A 261 12.43 3.95 -0.65
C VAL A 261 11.83 2.55 -0.53
N LYS A 262 11.87 1.95 0.65
CA LYS A 262 11.47 0.55 0.87
C LYS A 262 9.98 0.38 1.12
N PHE A 263 9.36 1.33 1.81
CA PHE A 263 7.94 1.27 2.15
C PHE A 263 7.40 2.65 2.53
N PHE A 264 6.07 2.75 2.51
CA PHE A 264 5.30 3.73 3.25
C PHE A 264 4.36 3.02 4.22
N VAL A 265 4.14 3.60 5.38
CA VAL A 265 3.11 3.21 6.35
C VAL A 265 2.29 4.45 6.68
N VAL A 266 0.97 4.31 6.61
CA VAL A 266 0.01 5.32 7.02
C VAL A 266 -0.41 5.01 8.45
N VAL A 267 -0.17 5.95 9.36
CA VAL A 267 -0.52 5.81 10.77
C VAL A 267 -1.57 6.88 11.09
N PRO A 268 -2.84 6.50 11.30
CA PRO A 268 -3.84 7.45 11.75
C PRO A 268 -3.47 7.93 13.16
N GLY A 269 -3.38 9.24 13.37
CA GLY A 269 -3.13 9.80 14.69
C GLY A 269 -4.40 9.69 15.53
N GLN A 270 -4.20 9.24 16.77
CA GLN A 270 -5.25 9.26 17.77
C GLN A 270 -5.34 10.66 18.36
N THR A 271 -6.43 11.39 18.09
CA THR A 271 -6.82 12.52 18.93
C THR A 271 -7.36 12.00 20.25
N SER A 272 -6.47 11.59 21.15
CA SER A 272 -6.76 11.54 22.58
C SER A 272 -5.46 11.67 23.37
N SER A 273 -5.23 12.90 23.81
CA SER A 273 -4.48 13.19 25.02
C SER A 273 -4.89 12.23 26.14
N LYS A 274 -3.95 11.43 26.64
CA LYS A 274 -3.66 11.16 28.06
C LYS A 274 -2.79 9.91 28.17
N LEU A 275 -1.51 10.12 28.47
CA LEU A 275 -0.68 9.13 29.16
C LEU A 275 -1.41 8.76 30.45
N TYR A 276 -1.96 7.55 30.55
CA TYR A 276 -2.42 7.00 31.83
C TYR A 276 -1.57 5.82 32.26
N HIS A 277 -1.28 5.88 33.55
CA HIS A 277 -0.58 4.94 34.39
C HIS A 277 -1.18 3.53 34.36
N GLU A 278 -0.31 2.58 34.74
CA GLU A 278 -0.59 1.18 35.03
C GLU A 278 -1.88 0.92 35.82
N ASN A 279 -2.52 -0.20 35.49
CA ASN A 279 -3.58 -0.90 36.20
C ASN A 279 -4.99 -0.28 36.12
N GLU A 280 -5.70 -0.56 35.02
CA GLU A 280 -7.09 -1.02 35.11
C GLU A 280 -7.52 -1.73 33.82
N MET A 281 -8.17 -2.88 34.00
CA MET A 281 -8.59 -3.80 32.96
C MET A 281 -9.99 -3.39 32.51
N ILE A 282 -10.12 -2.55 31.48
CA ILE A 282 -11.44 -2.22 30.90
C ILE A 282 -11.36 -2.22 29.36
N SER A 283 -12.40 -2.79 28.79
CA SER A 283 -12.74 -2.88 27.36
C SER A 283 -12.67 -1.52 26.66
N GLU A 284 -11.58 -1.27 25.95
CA GLU A 284 -11.54 -0.25 24.91
C GLU A 284 -11.69 -0.91 23.55
N SER A 285 -12.77 -0.52 22.86
CA SER A 285 -12.98 -0.75 21.46
C SER A 285 -11.85 -0.09 20.66
N LEU A 286 -10.73 -0.80 20.53
CA LEU A 286 -9.77 -0.60 19.46
C LEU A 286 -10.54 -0.86 18.17
N THR A 287 -11.03 0.21 17.54
CA THR A 287 -11.51 0.17 16.17
C THR A 287 -10.38 -0.39 15.34
N THR A 288 -10.52 -1.67 14.98
CA THR A 288 -9.71 -2.30 13.95
C THR A 288 -9.75 -1.39 12.75
N VAL A 289 -8.62 -0.75 12.42
CA VAL A 289 -8.43 -0.22 11.07
C VAL A 289 -8.30 -1.45 10.18
N SER A 290 -9.46 -2.03 9.83
CA SER A 290 -9.56 -2.79 8.62
C SER A 290 -9.17 -1.84 7.49
N SER A 291 -8.35 -2.31 6.57
CA SER A 291 -7.96 -1.63 5.34
C SER A 291 -9.14 -1.43 4.37
N THR A 292 -10.36 -1.26 4.91
CA THR A 292 -11.63 -1.29 4.17
C THR A 292 -12.34 0.04 4.15
N ASP A 293 -12.01 0.99 5.02
CA ASP A 293 -12.77 2.24 5.13
C ASP A 293 -11.85 3.44 5.29
N THR A 294 -11.48 4.05 4.16
CA THR A 294 -11.04 5.45 4.07
C THR A 294 -12.25 6.39 4.07
N SER A 295 -13.32 6.02 4.79
CA SER A 295 -14.46 6.90 5.03
C SER A 295 -14.14 7.79 6.21
N THR A 296 -14.35 9.08 6.02
CA THR A 296 -14.27 10.19 6.97
C THR A 296 -14.96 9.93 8.32
N SER A 297 -14.38 9.11 9.20
CA SER A 297 -14.23 9.56 10.58
C SER A 297 -13.31 10.78 10.52
N SER A 298 -13.54 11.81 11.33
CA SER A 298 -12.56 12.88 11.53
C SER A 298 -11.28 12.23 12.07
N PHE A 299 -10.44 11.71 11.16
CA PHE A 299 -9.15 11.19 11.51
C PHE A 299 -8.44 12.39 12.12
N GLY A 300 -7.87 12.22 13.31
CA GLY A 300 -6.89 13.16 13.80
C GLY A 300 -5.74 13.29 12.81
N ASP A 301 -4.72 14.06 13.17
CA ASP A 301 -3.52 14.19 12.36
C ASP A 301 -3.01 12.84 11.85
N ILE A 302 -2.64 12.73 10.57
CA ILE A 302 -2.17 11.47 10.00
C ILE A 302 -0.64 11.55 9.87
N LEU A 303 0.03 10.51 10.34
CA LEU A 303 1.47 10.36 10.12
C LEU A 303 1.71 9.47 8.90
N ILE A 304 2.55 9.95 7.99
CA ILE A 304 3.11 9.12 6.91
C ILE A 304 4.54 8.80 7.28
N VAL A 305 4.86 7.52 7.35
CA VAL A 305 6.21 7.03 7.67
C VAL A 305 6.77 6.34 6.45
N SER A 306 7.92 6.80 5.94
CA SER A 306 8.70 6.04 4.97
C SER A 306 9.93 5.42 5.61
N GLY A 307 10.45 4.35 5.03
CA GLY A 307 11.71 3.74 5.43
C GLY A 307 12.62 3.46 4.25
N GLY A 308 13.94 3.55 4.47
CA GLY A 308 14.98 3.31 3.47
C GLY A 308 16.38 3.30 4.09
N ASP A 309 17.40 3.05 3.28
CA ASP A 309 18.80 3.02 3.75
C ASP A 309 19.55 4.29 3.35
N GLY A 310 20.30 4.83 4.32
CA GLY A 310 20.99 6.11 4.18
C GLY A 310 20.04 7.30 4.17
N TYR A 311 20.56 8.49 4.46
CA TYR A 311 19.80 9.73 4.46
C TYR A 311 20.45 10.74 3.51
N ILE A 312 19.61 11.49 2.81
CA ILE A 312 19.98 12.61 1.94
C ILE A 312 19.09 13.80 2.27
N ASP A 313 19.71 14.97 2.45
CA ASP A 313 19.05 16.27 2.48
C ASP A 313 19.34 17.00 1.18
N LEU A 314 18.29 17.32 0.42
CA LEU A 314 18.37 17.98 -0.88
C LEU A 314 18.39 19.52 -0.78
N HIS A 315 18.13 20.10 0.40
CA HIS A 315 18.27 21.54 0.61
C HIS A 315 19.72 21.97 0.71
N ILE A 316 20.54 21.13 1.34
CA ILE A 316 21.95 21.35 1.57
C ILE A 316 22.67 21.00 0.27
N GLY A 317 22.48 21.85 -0.73
CA GLY A 317 23.00 21.64 -2.08
C GLY A 317 24.50 21.42 -2.05
N ASN A 318 24.94 20.17 -2.20
CA ASN A 318 26.31 19.77 -2.52
C ASN A 318 27.44 20.49 -1.75
N THR A 319 27.19 21.02 -0.55
CA THR A 319 28.25 21.56 0.29
C THR A 319 28.96 20.37 0.92
N THR A 320 30.09 20.04 0.30
CA THR A 320 31.08 19.08 0.78
C THR A 320 30.50 17.71 1.10
N ILE A 321 30.31 16.90 0.05
CA ILE A 321 30.69 15.49 0.22
C ILE A 321 32.16 15.54 0.63
N ASP A 322 32.43 15.38 1.93
CA ASP A 322 33.74 14.98 2.40
C ASP A 322 34.07 13.66 1.71
N ARG A 323 34.62 13.77 0.49
CA ARG A 323 35.23 12.68 -0.28
C ARG A 323 36.59 12.28 0.30
N ASN A 324 36.85 12.65 1.55
CA ASN A 324 38.05 12.30 2.29
C ASN A 324 37.80 11.27 3.40
N ASP A 325 36.58 10.77 3.58
CA ASP A 325 36.37 9.55 4.36
C ASP A 325 36.66 8.32 3.49
N ASP A 326 37.96 8.10 3.34
CA ASP A 326 38.69 6.85 3.16
C ASP A 326 37.94 5.62 2.64
N ALA A 327 38.58 5.03 1.63
CA ALA A 327 38.37 3.71 1.05
C ALA A 327 38.53 2.51 2.04
N THR A 328 38.21 2.67 3.32
CA THR A 328 38.37 1.66 4.37
C THR A 328 37.20 1.53 5.34
N ASN A 329 36.14 2.35 5.25
CA ASN A 329 34.96 2.19 6.11
C ASN A 329 33.70 1.81 5.33
N SER A 330 33.46 0.50 5.24
CA SER A 330 32.18 -0.12 4.87
C SER A 330 31.09 0.12 5.92
N LYS A 331 30.87 1.38 6.32
CA LYS A 331 29.70 1.78 7.13
C LYS A 331 28.46 1.54 6.27
N ARG A 332 27.88 0.34 6.39
CA ARG A 332 26.54 0.00 5.89
C ARG A 332 25.64 1.19 6.21
N HIS A 333 25.02 1.76 5.17
CA HIS A 333 24.11 2.88 5.35
C HIS A 333 23.05 2.47 6.38
N VAL A 334 22.97 3.22 7.48
CA VAL A 334 22.01 2.95 8.56
C VAL A 334 20.60 3.13 7.98
N SER A 335 19.66 2.30 8.39
CA SER A 335 18.26 2.46 8.00
C SER A 335 17.66 3.68 8.71
N HIS A 336 16.97 4.52 7.94
CA HIS A 336 16.33 5.74 8.42
C HIS A 336 14.81 5.66 8.21
N LEU A 337 14.07 6.35 9.09
CA LEU A 337 12.67 6.64 8.91
C LEU A 337 12.51 8.15 8.67
N ILE A 338 11.64 8.52 7.73
CA ILE A 338 11.21 9.91 7.54
C ILE A 338 9.71 9.95 7.82
N ILE A 339 9.28 10.92 8.61
CA ILE A 339 7.91 11.01 9.12
C ILE A 339 7.35 12.38 8.74
N TRP A 340 6.22 12.39 8.04
CA TRP A 340 5.42 13.59 7.79
C TRP A 340 4.18 13.58 8.66
N HIS A 341 3.91 14.72 9.28
CA HIS A 341 2.63 15.01 9.92
C HIS A 341 1.74 15.74 8.92
N LEU A 342 0.56 15.19 8.67
CA LEU A 342 -0.45 15.78 7.81
C LEU A 342 -1.67 16.10 8.65
N ASP A 343 -1.93 17.38 8.81
CA ASP A 343 -3.10 17.85 9.53
C ASP A 343 -4.36 17.43 8.76
N SER A 344 -5.35 16.93 9.49
CA SER A 344 -6.67 16.60 8.95
C SER A 344 -7.46 17.90 8.83
N ALA A 345 -7.33 18.58 7.70
CA ALA A 345 -8.04 19.82 7.39
C ALA A 345 -9.46 19.55 6.90
#